data_AF-A0A238D8Q2-F1
#
_entry.id   AF-A0A238D8Q2-F1
#
_cell.length_a   1.000
_cell.length_b   1.000
_cell.length_c   1.000
_cell.angle_alpha   90.00
_cell.angle_beta   90.00
_cell.angle_gamma   90.00
#
_symmetry.space_group_name_H-M   'P 1'
#
loop_
_entity.id
_entity.type
_entity.pdbx_description
1 polymer ?
#
loop_
_entity_poly.entity_id
_entity_poly.type
_entity_poly.pdbx_seq_one_letter_code
_entity_poly.pdbx_strand_id
1 'polypeptide(L)'
;MVLSSGKSWDPTSQQFDYDPNDPRVQELFAQIEGLRLESRGQFKPERVQLRGAGHVVGPLKDGQGALIANDDGQGAITLLVSTPLEEHQSCFVRRHLGMPGESEHLYEVLRCHAGRRPGEVENRVWVAVLSAMSRYSS
;
A
#
# COMPACT_ATOMS: atom_id res chain seq x y z
N MET A 1 48.39 -8.16 -12.53
CA MET A 1 48.06 -7.74 -11.16
C MET A 1 47.13 -6.55 -11.24
N VAL A 2 45.96 -6.71 -10.62
CA VAL A 2 44.96 -5.75 -10.11
C VAL A 2 44.37 -4.70 -11.07
N LEU A 3 43.07 -4.90 -11.32
CA LEU A 3 42.13 -4.10 -12.09
C LEU A 3 41.81 -2.77 -11.37
N SER A 4 41.78 -1.69 -12.14
CA SER A 4 41.31 -0.36 -11.73
C SER A 4 39.82 -0.42 -11.37
N SER A 5 39.51 -0.34 -10.07
CA SER A 5 38.14 -0.24 -9.58
C SER A 5 37.54 1.10 -9.95
N GLY A 6 36.48 1.08 -10.78
CA GLY A 6 35.65 2.24 -11.07
C GLY A 6 35.08 2.81 -9.78
N LYS A 7 35.42 4.07 -9.47
CA LYS A 7 34.76 4.83 -8.42
C LYS A 7 33.32 5.09 -8.87
N SER A 8 32.38 4.42 -8.22
CA SER A 8 30.97 4.78 -8.18
C SER A 8 30.86 6.23 -7.72
N TRP A 9 30.43 7.14 -8.61
CA TRP A 9 30.06 8.50 -8.23
C TRP A 9 28.69 8.41 -7.55
N ASP A 10 28.69 8.16 -6.24
CA ASP A 10 27.51 8.36 -5.42
C ASP A 10 27.47 9.83 -4.99
N PRO A 11 26.51 10.65 -5.47
CA PRO A 11 26.43 12.07 -5.14
C PRO A 11 26.14 12.35 -3.66
N THR A 12 25.82 11.32 -2.86
CA THR A 12 25.62 11.44 -1.41
C THR A 12 26.91 11.25 -0.60
N SER A 13 28.00 10.79 -1.23
CA SER A 13 29.25 10.43 -0.55
C SER A 13 29.99 11.59 0.12
N GLN A 14 29.55 12.84 -0.08
CA GLN A 14 30.17 14.05 0.49
C GLN A 14 29.23 14.86 1.40
N GLN A 15 28.00 14.39 1.67
CA GLN A 15 26.99 15.22 2.37
C GLN A 15 26.84 14.95 3.87
N PHE A 16 27.38 13.86 4.41
CA PHE A 16 27.24 13.55 5.83
C PHE A 16 28.51 12.87 6.37
N ASP A 17 29.27 13.57 7.20
CA ASP A 17 30.23 12.94 8.13
C ASP A 17 29.41 12.26 9.23
N TYR A 18 29.01 11.03 8.92
CA TYR A 18 28.26 10.17 9.81
C TYR A 18 29.24 9.29 10.60
N ASP A 19 29.27 9.45 11.93
CA ASP A 19 29.96 8.51 12.81
C ASP A 19 28.99 7.37 13.20
N PRO A 20 29.21 6.14 12.69
CA PRO A 20 28.38 4.98 13.02
C PRO A 20 28.41 4.57 14.51
N ASN A 21 29.39 5.09 15.27
CA ASN A 21 29.54 4.79 16.68
C ASN A 21 29.03 5.92 17.59
N ASP A 22 28.46 7.00 17.02
CA ASP A 22 27.83 8.04 17.84
C ASP A 22 26.64 7.43 18.62
N PRO A 23 26.63 7.52 19.97
CA PRO A 23 25.58 6.92 20.80
C PRO A 23 24.17 7.41 20.43
N ARG A 24 24.04 8.68 20.00
CA ARG A 24 22.76 9.28 19.60
C ARG A 24 22.24 8.67 18.31
N VAL A 25 23.17 8.35 17.40
CA VAL A 25 22.88 7.67 16.16
C VAL A 25 22.46 6.22 16.43
N GLN A 26 23.16 5.51 17.30
CA GLN A 26 22.79 4.14 17.67
C GLN A 26 21.44 4.09 18.39
N GLU A 27 21.13 5.07 19.22
CA GLU A 27 19.82 5.22 19.86
C GLU A 27 18.73 5.46 18.83
N LEU A 28 18.97 6.33 17.83
CA LEU A 28 18.06 6.52 16.70
C LEU A 28 17.89 5.24 15.87
N PHE A 29 18.98 4.50 15.61
CA PHE A 29 18.91 3.24 14.89
C PHE A 29 18.13 2.18 15.66
N ALA A 30 18.34 2.05 16.97
CA ALA A 30 17.59 1.14 17.82
C ALA A 30 16.09 1.49 17.85
N GLN A 31 15.73 2.77 17.84
CA GLN A 31 14.33 3.22 17.76
C GLN A 31 13.67 2.87 16.42
N ILE A 32 14.45 2.77 15.33
CA ILE A 32 13.93 2.44 13.99
C ILE A 32 14.22 1.00 13.54
N GLU A 33 14.93 0.20 14.35
CA GLU A 33 15.34 -1.16 14.01
C GLU A 33 14.13 -2.10 13.85
N GLY A 34 13.04 -1.83 14.57
CA GLY A 34 11.72 -2.45 14.36
C GLY A 34 10.78 -1.71 13.40
N LEU A 35 11.17 -0.51 12.94
CA LEU A 35 10.44 0.30 11.94
C LEU A 35 11.01 0.12 10.52
N ARG A 36 12.02 -0.74 10.35
CA ARG A 36 12.45 -1.23 9.05
C ARG A 36 11.33 -2.04 8.42
N LEU A 37 10.48 -1.34 7.68
CA LEU A 37 9.64 -1.92 6.64
C LEU A 37 10.58 -2.56 5.61
N GLU A 38 10.82 -3.86 5.73
CA GLU A 38 11.64 -4.65 4.79
C GLU A 38 11.17 -4.52 3.33
N SER A 39 9.95 -4.05 3.13
CA SER A 39 9.25 -3.89 1.86
C SER A 39 9.17 -2.44 1.35
N ARG A 40 10.12 -1.56 1.70
CA ARG A 40 10.24 -0.26 1.00
C ARG A 40 10.47 -0.49 -0.51
N GLY A 41 9.45 -0.19 -1.31
CA GLY A 41 9.57 -0.03 -2.77
C GLY A 41 9.36 -1.28 -3.63
N GLN A 42 9.03 -2.44 -3.05
CA GLN A 42 8.79 -3.66 -3.85
C GLN A 42 7.37 -3.73 -4.40
N PHE A 43 6.38 -3.22 -3.66
CA PHE A 43 5.00 -3.19 -4.12
C PHE A 43 4.79 -2.05 -5.13
N LYS A 44 4.35 -2.39 -6.35
CA LYS A 44 3.94 -1.42 -7.36
C LYS A 44 2.44 -1.16 -7.21
N PRO A 45 2.02 0.08 -6.93
CA PRO A 45 0.61 0.41 -6.85
C PRO A 45 -0.13 0.06 -8.14
N GLU A 46 -1.31 -0.52 -8.01
CA GLU A 46 -2.12 -1.00 -9.14
C GLU A 46 -3.51 -0.38 -9.09
N ARG A 47 -4.02 0.06 -10.25
CA ARG A 47 -5.41 0.52 -10.38
C ARG A 47 -6.35 -0.67 -10.47
N VAL A 48 -7.41 -0.63 -9.68
CA VAL A 48 -8.44 -1.67 -9.62
C VAL A 48 -9.83 -1.06 -9.72
N GLN A 49 -10.81 -1.91 -10.04
CA GLN A 49 -12.23 -1.55 -9.92
C GLN A 49 -12.84 -2.26 -8.73
N LEU A 50 -13.67 -1.53 -8.01
CA LEU A 50 -14.48 -2.04 -6.92
C LEU A 50 -15.92 -2.24 -7.41
N ARG A 51 -16.54 -3.32 -6.96
CA ARG A 51 -17.95 -3.64 -7.20
C ARG A 51 -18.59 -4.12 -5.91
N GLY A 52 -19.82 -3.70 -5.63
CA GLY A 52 -20.52 -4.15 -4.43
C GLY A 52 -20.79 -5.65 -4.46
N ALA A 53 -20.64 -6.34 -3.32
CA ALA A 53 -21.09 -7.72 -3.19
C ALA A 53 -22.54 -7.76 -2.69
N GLY A 54 -23.50 -8.03 -3.59
CA GLY A 54 -24.93 -8.11 -3.28
C GLY A 54 -25.69 -6.78 -3.43
N HIS A 55 -26.87 -6.67 -2.80
CA HIS A 55 -27.60 -5.39 -2.67
C HIS A 55 -26.89 -4.52 -1.61
N VAL A 56 -25.76 -3.93 -1.99
CA VAL A 56 -25.00 -3.08 -1.09
C VAL A 56 -25.74 -1.75 -0.92
N VAL A 57 -26.37 -1.56 0.23
CA VAL A 57 -26.79 -0.24 0.70
C VAL A 57 -25.54 0.43 1.25
N GLY A 58 -24.99 1.39 0.53
CA GLY A 58 -23.76 2.09 0.94
C GLY A 58 -23.19 3.00 -0.15
N PRO A 59 -22.12 3.76 0.14
CA PRO A 59 -21.53 4.75 -0.77
C PRO A 59 -20.72 4.15 -1.93
N LEU A 60 -20.50 2.83 -1.92
CA LEU A 60 -19.73 2.13 -2.94
C LEU A 60 -20.52 2.06 -4.25
N LYS A 61 -19.98 2.65 -5.32
CA LYS A 61 -20.57 2.57 -6.66
C LYS A 61 -19.95 1.42 -7.44
N ASP A 62 -20.76 0.69 -8.18
CA ASP A 62 -20.25 -0.35 -9.08
C ASP A 62 -19.29 0.24 -10.12
N GLY A 63 -18.13 -0.39 -10.28
CA GLY A 63 -17.07 0.07 -11.17
C GLY A 63 -16.24 1.24 -10.61
N GLN A 64 -16.38 1.57 -9.32
CA GLN A 64 -15.59 2.61 -8.68
C GLN A 64 -14.10 2.30 -8.78
N GLY A 65 -13.32 3.23 -9.34
CA GLY A 65 -11.87 3.11 -9.40
C GLY A 65 -11.24 3.24 -8.01
N ALA A 66 -10.26 2.40 -7.72
CA ALA A 66 -9.42 2.48 -6.54
C ALA A 66 -7.95 2.21 -6.91
N LEU A 67 -7.04 2.50 -5.99
CA LEU A 67 -5.63 2.18 -6.12
C LEU A 67 -5.22 1.25 -4.99
N ILE A 68 -4.74 0.05 -5.29
CA ILE A 68 -4.02 -0.75 -4.29
C ILE A 68 -2.69 -0.06 -4.03
N ALA A 69 -2.47 0.37 -2.79
CA ALA A 69 -1.23 0.99 -2.33
C ALA A 69 -0.33 0.00 -1.58
N ASN A 70 -0.89 -1.10 -1.08
CA ASN A 70 -0.14 -2.19 -0.47
C ASN A 70 -0.91 -3.52 -0.60
N ASP A 71 -0.17 -4.61 -0.74
CA ASP A 71 -0.65 -5.99 -0.68
C ASP A 71 0.33 -6.73 0.23
N ASP A 72 -0.15 -7.28 1.34
CA ASP A 72 0.71 -7.93 2.34
C ASP A 72 1.10 -9.37 1.95
N GLY A 73 0.54 -9.90 0.85
CA GLY A 73 0.75 -11.27 0.39
C GLY A 73 0.08 -12.35 1.24
N GLN A 74 -0.56 -11.99 2.36
CA GLN A 74 -1.33 -12.86 3.25
C GLN A 74 -2.85 -12.68 3.06
N GLY A 75 -3.25 -11.81 2.13
CA GLY A 75 -4.64 -11.58 1.76
C GLY A 75 -5.19 -10.25 2.25
N ALA A 76 -4.41 -9.42 2.96
CA ALA A 76 -4.82 -8.06 3.27
C ALA A 76 -4.24 -7.06 2.26
N ILE A 77 -5.10 -6.17 1.77
CA ILE A 77 -4.72 -5.10 0.85
C ILE A 77 -5.08 -3.74 1.45
N THR A 78 -4.30 -2.73 1.10
CA THR A 78 -4.61 -1.33 1.41
C THR A 78 -5.02 -0.62 0.13
N LEU A 79 -6.22 -0.04 0.14
CA LEU A 79 -6.78 0.74 -0.95
C LEU A 79 -6.77 2.23 -0.66
N LEU A 80 -6.51 3.02 -1.70
CA LEU A 80 -6.85 4.43 -1.76
C LEU A 80 -8.12 4.60 -2.60
N VAL A 81 -9.14 5.20 -2.00
CA VAL A 81 -10.47 5.41 -2.60
C VAL A 81 -10.92 6.87 -2.44
N SER A 82 -11.78 7.33 -3.35
CA SER A 82 -12.31 8.71 -3.36
C SER A 82 -13.52 8.90 -2.45
N THR A 83 -14.20 7.82 -2.07
CA THR A 83 -15.34 7.82 -1.16
C THR A 83 -15.04 6.92 0.04
N PRO A 84 -15.62 7.21 1.22
CA PRO A 84 -15.49 6.32 2.37
C PRO A 84 -16.16 4.98 2.06
N LEU A 85 -15.57 3.89 2.53
CA LEU A 85 -16.18 2.56 2.57
C LEU A 85 -16.69 2.28 3.98
N GLU A 86 -17.72 1.45 4.09
CA GLU A 86 -18.26 1.05 5.39
C GLU A 86 -17.45 -0.14 5.94
N GLU A 87 -17.19 -0.16 7.24
CA GLU A 87 -16.56 -1.32 7.88
C GLU A 87 -17.49 -2.54 7.78
N HIS A 88 -16.91 -3.73 7.61
CA HIS A 88 -17.58 -4.99 7.30
C HIS A 88 -18.32 -5.04 5.96
N GLN A 89 -18.23 -3.97 5.14
CA GLN A 89 -18.76 -3.98 3.79
C GLN A 89 -17.98 -4.99 2.93
N SER A 90 -18.71 -5.89 2.28
CA SER A 90 -18.11 -6.81 1.31
C SER A 90 -18.07 -6.19 -0.08
N CYS A 91 -16.93 -6.29 -0.75
CA CYS A 91 -16.76 -5.81 -2.11
C CYS A 91 -15.87 -6.74 -2.94
N PHE A 92 -16.15 -6.77 -4.24
CA PHE A 92 -15.29 -7.43 -5.22
C PHE A 92 -14.22 -6.44 -5.69
N VAL A 93 -12.97 -6.89 -5.71
CA VAL A 93 -11.82 -6.15 -6.23
C VAL A 93 -11.38 -6.80 -7.53
N ARG A 94 -11.47 -6.06 -8.62
CA ARG A 94 -11.10 -6.51 -9.96
C ARG A 94 -9.75 -5.92 -10.37
N ARG A 95 -8.76 -6.80 -10.60
CA ARG A 95 -7.37 -6.47 -10.98
C ARG A 95 -7.16 -6.70 -12.47
N HIS A 96 -6.10 -6.11 -13.05
CA HIS A 96 -5.71 -6.33 -14.45
C HIS A 96 -6.81 -6.07 -15.50
N LEU A 97 -7.56 -4.98 -15.34
CA LEU A 97 -8.70 -4.61 -16.18
C LEU A 97 -8.35 -4.59 -17.68
N GLY A 98 -9.08 -5.36 -18.49
CA GLY A 98 -8.90 -5.42 -19.94
C GLY A 98 -7.64 -6.18 -20.41
N MET A 99 -6.95 -6.88 -19.51
CA MET A 99 -5.77 -7.69 -19.83
C MET A 99 -6.06 -9.19 -19.67
N PRO A 100 -5.35 -10.08 -20.41
CA PRO A 100 -5.36 -11.51 -20.12
C PRO A 100 -4.90 -11.75 -18.68
N GLY A 101 -5.70 -12.45 -17.87
CA GLY A 101 -5.42 -12.64 -16.43
C GLY A 101 -6.22 -11.71 -15.51
N GLU A 102 -7.26 -11.04 -16.00
CA GLU A 102 -8.24 -10.35 -15.17
C GLU A 102 -8.77 -11.28 -14.07
N SER A 103 -8.68 -10.83 -12.83
CA SER A 103 -9.14 -11.58 -11.67
C SER A 103 -10.04 -10.71 -10.80
N GLU A 104 -11.10 -11.34 -10.28
CA GLU A 104 -12.01 -10.73 -9.33
C GLU A 104 -12.01 -11.57 -8.04
N HIS A 105 -11.77 -10.90 -6.93
CA HIS A 105 -11.68 -11.51 -5.61
C HIS A 105 -12.59 -10.77 -4.63
N LEU A 106 -13.23 -11.53 -3.73
CA LEU A 106 -14.10 -10.99 -2.70
C LEU A 106 -13.28 -10.57 -1.48
N TYR A 107 -13.53 -9.37 -0.99
CA TYR A 107 -12.90 -8.80 0.18
C TYR A 107 -13.94 -8.23 1.15
N GLU A 108 -13.56 -8.17 2.42
CA GLU A 108 -14.27 -7.44 3.47
C GLU A 108 -13.46 -6.21 3.87
N VAL A 109 -14.11 -5.05 3.99
CA VAL A 109 -13.49 -3.82 4.50
C VAL A 109 -13.31 -3.95 6.01
N LEU A 110 -12.07 -4.01 6.49
CA LEU A 110 -11.77 -4.08 7.91
C LEU A 110 -11.78 -2.71 8.59
N ARG A 111 -11.27 -1.69 7.90
CA ARG A 111 -11.26 -0.31 8.38
C ARG A 111 -11.25 0.65 7.22
N CYS A 112 -11.84 1.83 7.41
CA CYS A 112 -11.71 2.94 6.47
C CYS A 112 -11.58 4.28 7.21
N HIS A 113 -10.54 5.04 6.91
CA HIS A 113 -10.34 6.36 7.50
C HIS A 113 -9.89 7.38 6.47
N ALA A 114 -10.13 8.66 6.74
CA ALA A 114 -9.62 9.73 5.91
C ALA A 114 -8.09 9.74 5.97
N GLY A 115 -7.44 9.67 4.82
CA GLY A 115 -6.05 10.07 4.67
C GLY A 115 -5.95 11.58 4.77
N ARG A 116 -4.99 12.08 5.55
CA ARG A 116 -4.69 13.51 5.61
C ARG A 116 -3.25 13.69 5.17
N ARG A 117 -3.04 14.35 4.02
CA ARG A 117 -1.75 14.93 3.70
C ARG A 117 -1.74 16.37 4.22
N PRO A 118 -0.71 16.80 4.96
CA PRO A 118 -0.59 18.20 5.36
C PRO A 118 -0.66 19.11 4.13
N GLY A 119 -1.63 20.04 4.10
CA GLY A 119 -1.78 21.02 3.02
C GLY A 119 -2.76 20.68 1.89
N GLU A 120 -3.29 19.46 1.80
CA GLU A 120 -4.36 19.14 0.84
C GLU A 120 -5.75 19.18 1.50
N VAL A 121 -6.49 20.26 1.25
CA VAL A 121 -7.90 20.41 1.70
C VAL A 121 -8.89 19.84 0.67
N GLU A 122 -8.51 19.82 -0.62
CA GLU A 122 -9.45 19.52 -1.71
C GLU A 122 -9.43 18.05 -2.17
N ASN A 123 -8.34 17.32 -1.98
CA ASN A 123 -8.21 15.91 -2.39
C ASN A 123 -8.35 14.96 -1.19
N ARG A 124 -9.58 14.78 -0.72
CA ARG A 124 -9.86 13.86 0.39
C ARG A 124 -9.77 12.41 -0.09
N VAL A 125 -8.62 11.78 0.12
CA VAL A 125 -8.43 10.34 -0.11
C VAL A 125 -8.83 9.58 1.14
N TRP A 126 -9.49 8.44 0.95
CA TRP A 126 -9.80 7.49 2.01
C TRP A 126 -8.86 6.30 1.91
N VAL A 127 -8.31 5.89 3.05
CA VAL A 127 -7.43 4.73 3.18
C VAL A 127 -8.27 3.61 3.78
N ALA A 128 -8.50 2.56 2.99
CA ALA A 128 -9.25 1.39 3.41
C ALA A 128 -8.33 0.17 3.50
N VAL A 129 -8.44 -0.59 4.58
CA VAL A 129 -7.76 -1.89 4.73
C VAL A 129 -8.80 -2.97 4.52
N LEU A 130 -8.54 -3.88 3.59
CA LEU A 130 -9.44 -4.95 3.21
C LEU A 130 -8.76 -6.30 3.45
N SER A 131 -9.53 -7.32 3.77
CA SER A 131 -9.06 -8.71 3.89
C SER A 131 -9.79 -9.61 2.92
N ALA A 132 -9.04 -10.48 2.23
CA ALA A 132 -9.59 -11.44 1.30
C ALA A 132 -10.50 -12.41 2.06
N MET A 133 -11.75 -12.50 1.61
CA MET A 133 -12.66 -13.52 2.11
C MET A 133 -12.27 -14.82 1.41
N SER A 134 -11.58 -15.71 2.12
CA SER A 134 -11.19 -17.00 1.58
C SER A 134 -12.41 -17.67 0.93
N ARG A 135 -12.25 -18.15 -0.31
CA ARG A 135 -13.26 -19.03 -0.90
C ARG A 135 -13.29 -20.26 0.01
N TYR A 136 -14.42 -20.53 0.66
CA TYR A 136 -14.70 -21.88 1.13
C TYR A 136 -14.57 -22.79 -0.11
N SER A 137 -13.42 -23.45 -0.23
CA SER A 137 -13.28 -24.63 -1.06
C SER A 137 -14.10 -25.71 -0.36
N SER A 138 -15.35 -25.85 -0.80
CA SER A 138 -16.14 -27.06 -0.60
C SER A 138 -15.46 -28.26 -1.25
#